data_AF-A0A6N8X735-F1
#
_entry.id   AF-A0A6N8X735-F1
#
_cell.length_a   1.000
_cell.length_b   1.000
_cell.length_c   1.000
_cell.angle_alpha   90.00
_cell.angle_beta   90.00
_cell.angle_gamma   90.00
#
_symmetry.space_group_name_H-M   'P 1'
#
loop_
_entity.id
_entity.type
_entity.pdbx_description
1 polymer ?
#
loop_
_entity_poly.entity_id
_entity_poly.type
_entity_poly.pdbx_seq_one_letter_code
_entity_poly.pdbx_strand_id
1 'polypeptide(L)'
;MRETLKRLHYAVARRFVRLLARPTVNTAFLDGRDEASPDIVYALANRSLSDIVLLELVAAQHNLPSPLASLDSLDEARRFFFLNRPSGWRRRHTMRTVSERMRRLEAKLQEDDDVALSLVPVSMFWGRAANKEKSWLRSLFAEGWAVSSRARRLLILLFNRRDIFVQFGVPMAWREIVRATASESLATRRTARLLRVKFRNQKVAALGPDLSHRRTLVGQILSSAQVTAAINEAVASGTPQKRVERAAQNAAHRIASDMSY
;
A
#
# COMPACT_ATOMS: atom_id res chain seq x y z
N MET A 1 11.47 27.79 -16.26
CA MET A 1 11.95 26.59 -17.01
C MET A 1 11.72 25.24 -16.31
N ARG A 2 12.00 25.08 -15.00
CA ARG A 2 11.80 23.77 -14.30
C ARG A 2 10.33 23.36 -14.08
N GLU A 3 9.40 24.32 -14.01
CA GLU A 3 7.95 24.08 -13.86
C GLU A 3 7.31 23.58 -15.16
N THR A 4 7.60 24.23 -16.29
CA THR A 4 7.09 23.87 -17.61
C THR A 4 7.53 22.47 -18.04
N LEU A 5 8.80 22.13 -17.80
CA LEU A 5 9.32 20.79 -18.08
C LEU A 5 8.61 19.70 -17.25
N LYS A 6 8.28 19.98 -15.98
CA LYS A 6 7.52 19.05 -15.13
C LYS A 6 6.10 18.87 -15.62
N ARG A 7 5.44 19.96 -16.07
CA ARG A 7 4.09 19.92 -16.64
C ARG A 7 4.06 19.13 -17.95
N LEU A 8 5.04 19.34 -18.82
CA LEU A 8 5.17 18.59 -20.07
C LEU A 8 5.42 17.10 -19.83
N HIS A 9 6.39 16.76 -18.96
CA HIS A 9 6.64 15.38 -18.58
C HIS A 9 5.40 14.71 -17.95
N TYR A 10 4.64 15.45 -17.14
CA TYR A 10 3.40 14.96 -16.56
C TYR A 10 2.33 14.71 -17.64
N ALA A 11 2.14 15.64 -18.57
CA ALA A 11 1.16 15.50 -19.65
C ALA A 11 1.48 14.30 -20.56
N VAL A 12 2.75 14.11 -20.91
CA VAL A 12 3.22 12.94 -21.67
C VAL A 12 3.00 11.66 -20.89
N ALA A 13 3.40 11.61 -19.61
CA ALA A 13 3.18 10.45 -18.75
C ALA A 13 1.69 10.14 -18.59
N ARG A 14 0.83 11.16 -18.44
CA ARG A 14 -0.62 11.01 -18.35
C ARG A 14 -1.21 10.41 -19.61
N ARG A 15 -0.85 10.93 -20.79
CA ARG A 15 -1.34 10.39 -22.07
C ARG A 15 -0.88 8.94 -22.27
N PHE A 16 0.36 8.64 -21.92
CA PHE A 16 0.94 7.31 -22.04
C PHE A 16 0.28 6.29 -21.09
N VAL A 17 0.12 6.63 -19.81
CA VAL A 17 -0.57 5.77 -18.84
C VAL A 17 -2.04 5.62 -19.21
N ARG A 18 -2.72 6.66 -19.72
CA ARG A 18 -4.13 6.57 -20.17
C ARG A 18 -4.31 5.58 -21.31
N LEU A 19 -3.38 5.57 -22.27
CA LEU A 19 -3.46 4.68 -23.43
C LEU A 19 -3.13 3.23 -23.06
N LEU A 20 -2.19 3.05 -22.14
CA LEU A 20 -1.64 1.73 -21.84
C LEU A 20 -2.30 1.07 -20.64
N ALA A 21 -2.47 1.76 -19.52
CA ALA A 21 -2.95 1.15 -18.28
C ALA A 21 -4.42 0.72 -18.38
N ARG A 22 -4.69 -0.53 -17.99
CA ARG A 22 -6.03 -1.05 -17.74
C ARG A 22 -6.06 -1.60 -16.31
N PRO A 23 -6.06 -0.71 -15.30
CA PRO A 23 -5.96 -1.15 -13.91
C PRO A 23 -7.23 -1.89 -13.50
N THR A 24 -7.04 -2.93 -12.68
CA THR A 24 -8.16 -3.51 -11.92
C THR A 24 -8.32 -2.68 -10.65
N VAL A 25 -9.52 -2.13 -10.46
CA VAL A 25 -9.80 -1.18 -9.38
C VAL A 25 -10.74 -1.82 -8.37
N ASN A 26 -10.44 -1.64 -7.08
CA ASN A 26 -11.40 -1.90 -6.02
C ASN A 26 -11.78 -0.55 -5.37
N THR A 27 -12.98 -0.07 -5.70
CA THR A 27 -13.64 1.14 -5.16
C THR A 27 -14.84 0.80 -4.30
N ALA A 28 -14.94 -0.41 -3.75
CA ALA A 28 -16.14 -0.90 -3.08
C ALA A 28 -16.69 0.01 -1.95
N PHE A 29 -15.84 0.86 -1.34
CA PHE A 29 -16.22 1.81 -0.29
C PHE A 29 -16.50 3.24 -0.79
N LEU A 30 -16.38 3.46 -2.09
CA LEU A 30 -16.54 4.75 -2.76
C LEU A 30 -17.62 4.71 -3.84
N ASP A 31 -18.03 3.52 -4.26
CA ASP A 31 -19.16 3.33 -5.19
C ASP A 31 -20.45 3.83 -4.52
N GLY A 32 -21.22 4.66 -5.23
CA GLY A 32 -22.48 5.23 -4.70
C GLY A 32 -22.34 6.44 -3.77
N ARG A 33 -21.25 7.22 -3.86
CA ARG A 33 -21.17 8.52 -3.17
C ARG A 33 -22.16 9.52 -3.80
N ASP A 34 -23.02 10.09 -2.95
CA ASP A 34 -23.86 11.24 -3.28
C ASP A 34 -23.06 12.55 -3.27
N GLU A 35 -23.59 13.61 -3.90
CA GLU A 35 -23.03 14.97 -3.86
C GLU A 35 -22.87 15.52 -2.43
N ALA A 36 -23.70 15.06 -1.49
CA ALA A 36 -23.61 15.42 -0.07
C ALA A 36 -22.41 14.78 0.66
N SER A 37 -21.63 13.95 -0.01
CA SER A 37 -20.47 13.29 0.60
C SER A 37 -19.36 14.30 0.91
N PRO A 38 -18.68 14.19 2.07
CA PRO A 38 -17.57 15.07 2.42
C PRO A 38 -16.44 15.06 1.39
N ASP A 39 -15.66 16.14 1.36
CA ASP A 39 -14.50 16.25 0.49
C ASP A 39 -13.49 15.12 0.74
N ILE A 40 -12.78 14.69 -0.31
CA ILE A 40 -11.84 13.56 -0.24
C ILE A 40 -10.39 14.05 -0.34
N VAL A 41 -9.55 13.53 0.55
CA VAL A 41 -8.09 13.58 0.42
C VAL A 41 -7.51 12.17 0.33
N TYR A 42 -6.72 11.93 -0.71
CA TYR A 42 -6.06 10.65 -0.95
C TYR A 42 -4.70 10.59 -0.23
N ALA A 43 -4.52 9.57 0.59
CA ALA A 43 -3.22 9.25 1.19
C ALA A 43 -2.55 8.12 0.42
N LEU A 44 -1.33 8.34 -0.06
CA LEU A 44 -0.50 7.32 -0.70
C LEU A 44 0.68 6.94 0.19
N ALA A 45 1.05 5.65 0.22
CA ALA A 45 2.13 5.18 1.08
C ALA A 45 3.51 5.76 0.68
N ASN A 46 3.85 5.74 -0.61
CA ASN A 46 5.18 6.10 -1.10
C ASN A 46 5.11 7.12 -2.25
N ARG A 47 6.11 8.02 -2.31
CA ARG A 47 6.20 9.03 -3.35
C ARG A 47 6.51 8.43 -4.72
N SER A 48 5.56 8.55 -5.65
CA SER A 48 5.74 8.19 -7.05
C SER A 48 4.86 9.02 -7.99
N LEU A 49 5.43 9.46 -9.11
CA LEU A 49 4.70 10.20 -10.13
C LEU A 49 3.73 9.30 -10.90
N SER A 50 4.16 8.07 -11.23
CA SER A 50 3.30 7.08 -11.89
C SER A 50 2.06 6.77 -11.06
N ASP A 51 2.20 6.75 -9.73
CA ASP A 51 1.10 6.50 -8.82
C ASP A 51 0.09 7.66 -8.83
N ILE A 52 0.56 8.92 -8.88
CA ILE A 52 -0.34 10.08 -9.01
C ILE A 52 -1.13 10.04 -10.33
N VAL A 53 -0.44 9.77 -11.45
CA VAL A 53 -1.09 9.70 -12.76
C VAL A 53 -2.14 8.60 -12.78
N LEU A 54 -1.80 7.44 -12.23
CA LEU A 54 -2.73 6.31 -12.13
C LEU A 54 -3.92 6.64 -11.24
N LEU A 55 -3.70 7.29 -10.09
CA LEU A 55 -4.77 7.78 -9.23
C LEU A 55 -5.69 8.76 -9.96
N GLU A 56 -5.14 9.71 -10.71
CA GLU A 56 -5.92 10.67 -11.49
C GLU A 56 -6.82 9.96 -12.51
N LEU A 57 -6.26 8.97 -13.22
CA LEU A 57 -6.99 8.20 -14.23
C LEU A 57 -8.11 7.37 -13.61
N VAL A 58 -7.83 6.67 -12.51
CA VAL A 58 -8.83 5.85 -11.83
C VAL A 58 -9.90 6.70 -11.16
N ALA A 59 -9.52 7.83 -10.54
CA ALA A 59 -10.47 8.77 -9.97
C ALA A 59 -11.45 9.27 -11.05
N ALA A 60 -10.94 9.69 -12.21
CA ALA A 60 -11.77 10.13 -13.32
C ALA A 60 -12.69 9.03 -13.88
N GLN A 61 -12.23 7.77 -13.91
CA GLN A 61 -13.04 6.64 -14.38
C GLN A 61 -14.21 6.29 -13.44
N HIS A 62 -14.05 6.57 -12.15
CA HIS A 62 -15.04 6.27 -11.11
C HIS A 62 -15.76 7.52 -10.58
N ASN A 63 -15.75 8.63 -11.34
CA ASN A 63 -16.37 9.90 -10.96
C ASN A 63 -15.94 10.45 -9.58
N LEU A 64 -14.71 10.16 -9.17
CA LEU A 64 -14.13 10.67 -7.93
C LEU A 64 -13.40 12.01 -8.16
N PRO A 65 -13.31 12.88 -7.13
CA PRO A 65 -12.58 14.13 -7.23
C PRO A 65 -11.14 13.93 -7.70
N SER A 66 -10.69 14.76 -8.64
CA SER A 66 -9.31 14.65 -9.14
C SER A 66 -8.30 14.90 -8.02
N PRO A 67 -7.26 14.06 -7.85
CA PRO A 67 -6.21 14.30 -6.85
C PRO A 67 -5.45 15.61 -7.13
N LEU A 68 -5.41 16.07 -8.39
CA LEU A 68 -4.75 17.31 -8.78
C LEU A 68 -5.63 18.55 -8.66
N ALA A 69 -6.93 18.39 -8.43
CA ALA A 69 -7.80 19.53 -8.18
C ALA A 69 -7.46 20.19 -6.83
N SER A 70 -7.73 21.48 -6.74
CA SER A 70 -7.71 22.19 -5.47
C SER A 70 -8.79 21.67 -4.53
N LEU A 71 -8.53 21.87 -3.26
CA LEU A 71 -9.45 21.67 -2.17
C LEU A 71 -9.74 23.07 -1.61
N ASP A 72 -10.74 23.72 -2.21
CA ASP A 72 -11.03 25.14 -1.96
C ASP A 72 -11.54 25.36 -0.52
N SER A 73 -12.26 24.37 0.04
CA SER A 73 -12.71 24.33 1.44
C SER A 73 -11.58 24.47 2.46
N LEU A 74 -10.35 24.12 2.09
CA LEU A 74 -9.18 24.13 2.97
C LEU A 74 -7.98 24.84 2.34
N ASP A 75 -8.18 25.66 1.32
CA ASP A 75 -7.12 26.38 0.58
C ASP A 75 -5.86 25.52 0.39
N GLU A 76 -6.03 24.35 -0.23
CA GLU A 76 -4.93 23.46 -0.55
C GLU A 76 -4.96 23.09 -2.02
N ALA A 77 -3.86 23.30 -2.72
CA ALA A 77 -3.79 23.14 -4.16
C ALA A 77 -4.01 21.71 -4.67
N ARG A 78 -3.98 20.69 -3.79
CA ARG A 78 -4.06 19.27 -4.18
C ARG A 78 -4.74 18.41 -3.12
N ARG A 79 -5.61 17.52 -3.59
CA ARG A 79 -6.33 16.51 -2.79
C ARG A 79 -5.52 15.25 -2.47
N PHE A 80 -4.18 15.31 -2.41
CA PHE A 80 -3.38 14.14 -2.02
C PHE A 80 -2.09 14.47 -1.27
N PHE A 81 -1.63 13.50 -0.49
CA PHE A 81 -0.29 13.52 0.10
C PHE A 81 0.36 12.13 0.14
N PHE A 82 1.67 12.13 0.37
CA PHE A 82 2.44 10.90 0.57
C PHE A 82 2.80 10.75 2.03
N LEU A 83 2.51 9.59 2.61
CA LEU A 83 2.84 9.30 4.00
C LEU A 83 4.35 9.23 4.24
N ASN A 84 5.08 8.53 3.35
CA ASN A 84 6.53 8.38 3.46
C ASN A 84 7.27 9.33 2.51
N ARG A 85 8.18 10.14 3.06
CA ARG A 85 9.19 10.88 2.30
C ARG A 85 10.57 10.25 2.51
N PRO A 86 11.33 9.96 1.44
CA PRO A 86 12.74 9.63 1.60
C PRO A 86 13.48 10.88 2.11
N SER A 87 14.17 10.78 3.24
CA SER A 87 15.07 11.82 3.74
C SER A 87 16.53 11.46 3.41
N GLY A 88 17.24 12.34 2.70
CA GLY A 88 18.70 12.25 2.47
C GLY A 88 19.15 11.65 1.12
N TRP A 89 20.34 12.07 0.69
CA TRP A 89 21.02 11.63 -0.55
C TRP A 89 21.44 10.14 -0.48
N ARG A 90 21.79 9.63 0.70
CA ARG A 90 21.99 8.20 0.99
C ARG A 90 20.69 7.61 1.52
N ARG A 91 19.90 7.06 0.59
CA ARG A 91 18.52 6.61 0.76
C ARG A 91 18.37 5.43 1.74
N ARG A 92 18.30 5.72 3.04
CA ARG A 92 17.42 4.96 3.93
C ARG A 92 16.06 5.65 3.89
N HIS A 93 15.00 4.90 3.62
CA HIS A 93 13.63 5.39 3.69
C HIS A 93 13.29 5.59 5.18
N THR A 94 13.86 6.62 5.79
CA THR A 94 13.66 6.91 7.20
C THR A 94 12.23 7.41 7.36
N MET A 95 11.37 6.57 7.93
CA MET A 95 9.94 6.81 8.15
C MET A 95 9.62 7.93 9.16
N ARG A 96 10.57 8.84 9.43
CA ARG A 96 10.49 9.84 10.51
C ARG A 96 9.90 11.18 10.07
N THR A 97 9.83 11.49 8.77
CA THR A 97 9.25 12.76 8.30
C THR A 97 7.82 12.57 7.81
N VAL A 98 6.89 13.21 8.51
CA VAL A 98 5.46 13.25 8.12
C VAL A 98 5.26 14.29 7.02
N SER A 99 4.20 14.16 6.23
CA SER A 99 3.88 15.11 5.16
C SER A 99 3.52 16.49 5.72
N GLU A 100 4.18 17.53 5.24
CA GLU A 100 3.82 18.92 5.60
C GLU A 100 2.38 19.28 5.20
N ARG A 101 1.87 18.73 4.09
CA ARG A 101 0.46 18.93 3.71
C ARG A 101 -0.49 18.29 4.71
N MET A 102 -0.12 17.13 5.23
CA MET A 102 -0.93 16.43 6.22
C MET A 102 -1.02 17.28 7.49
N ARG A 103 0.11 17.82 7.96
CA ARG A 103 0.14 18.75 9.09
C ARG A 103 -0.74 19.98 8.87
N ARG A 104 -0.60 20.67 7.72
CA ARG A 104 -1.43 21.84 7.40
C ARG A 104 -2.92 21.54 7.35
N LEU A 105 -3.31 20.42 6.75
CA LEU A 105 -4.72 20.01 6.71
C LEU A 105 -5.25 19.66 8.10
N GLU A 106 -4.44 19.00 8.94
CA GLU A 106 -4.81 18.71 10.32
C GLU A 106 -4.94 19.97 11.18
N ALA A 107 -4.07 20.97 11.00
CA ALA A 107 -4.18 22.26 11.68
C ALA A 107 -5.50 22.97 11.30
N LYS A 108 -5.83 23.04 10.01
CA LYS A 108 -7.10 23.63 9.55
C LYS A 108 -8.33 22.88 10.07
N LEU A 109 -8.26 21.54 10.16
CA LEU A 109 -9.32 20.71 10.76
C LEU A 109 -9.47 20.86 12.29
N GLN A 110 -8.47 21.45 12.96
CA GLN A 110 -8.58 21.82 14.38
C GLN A 110 -9.20 23.21 14.56
N GLU A 111 -9.04 24.11 13.59
CA GLU A 111 -9.52 25.49 13.64
C GLU A 111 -10.96 25.63 13.16
N ASP A 112 -11.34 24.92 12.09
CA ASP A 112 -12.65 25.03 11.46
C ASP A 112 -13.53 23.79 11.73
N ASP A 113 -14.60 24.02 12.47
CA ASP A 113 -15.52 22.98 12.91
C ASP A 113 -16.51 22.53 11.83
N ASP A 114 -16.74 23.33 10.80
CA ASP A 114 -17.74 23.04 9.77
C ASP A 114 -17.19 22.21 8.60
N VAL A 115 -15.86 22.04 8.52
CA VAL A 115 -15.23 21.31 7.42
C VAL A 115 -15.37 19.80 7.59
N ALA A 116 -16.12 19.17 6.68
CA ALA A 116 -16.25 17.72 6.59
C ALA A 116 -15.24 17.13 5.58
N LEU A 117 -14.21 16.42 6.08
CA LEU A 117 -13.14 15.84 5.26
C LEU A 117 -12.95 14.33 5.48
N SER A 118 -12.92 13.59 4.38
CA SER A 118 -12.65 12.16 4.31
C SER A 118 -11.23 11.85 3.88
N LEU A 119 -10.51 11.08 4.68
CA LEU A 119 -9.18 10.57 4.37
C LEU A 119 -9.26 9.16 3.77
N VAL A 120 -8.80 9.00 2.53
CA VAL A 120 -8.88 7.72 1.79
C VAL A 120 -7.47 7.15 1.54
N PRO A 121 -7.10 6.01 2.14
CA PRO A 121 -5.82 5.37 1.86
C PRO A 121 -5.85 4.63 0.53
N VAL A 122 -4.97 5.00 -0.40
CA VAL A 122 -4.87 4.39 -1.73
C VAL A 122 -3.55 3.62 -1.85
N SER A 123 -3.66 2.33 -2.18
CA SER A 123 -2.52 1.46 -2.46
C SER A 123 -2.50 1.03 -3.92
N MET A 124 -1.30 0.97 -4.50
CA MET A 124 -1.09 0.58 -5.89
C MET A 124 -0.08 -0.55 -5.95
N PHE A 125 -0.51 -1.66 -6.55
CA PHE A 125 0.26 -2.88 -6.65
C PHE A 125 0.55 -3.17 -8.12
N TRP A 126 1.80 -2.91 -8.49
CA TRP A 126 2.34 -3.19 -9.81
C TRP A 126 2.87 -4.62 -9.80
N GLY A 127 2.30 -5.54 -10.59
CA GLY A 127 2.75 -6.94 -10.64
C GLY A 127 1.93 -7.97 -9.84
N ARG A 128 0.71 -7.63 -9.39
CA ARG A 128 -0.15 -8.55 -8.62
C ARG A 128 -0.68 -9.72 -9.46
N ALA A 129 -0.97 -9.51 -10.74
CA ALA A 129 -1.35 -10.52 -11.71
C ALA A 129 -0.15 -11.36 -12.20
N ALA A 130 1.08 -10.85 -12.17
CA ALA A 130 2.26 -11.64 -12.53
C ALA A 130 2.58 -12.82 -11.59
N ASN A 131 1.94 -12.91 -10.41
CA ASN A 131 2.07 -14.11 -9.58
C ASN A 131 1.37 -15.35 -10.20
N LYS A 132 0.47 -15.14 -11.18
CA LYS A 132 -0.18 -16.23 -11.93
C LYS A 132 0.63 -16.70 -13.15
N GLU A 133 1.51 -15.87 -13.70
CA GLU A 133 2.33 -16.19 -14.89
C GLU A 133 3.82 -16.16 -14.56
N LYS A 134 4.30 -17.25 -13.96
CA LYS A 134 5.66 -17.40 -13.37
C LYS A 134 6.84 -17.27 -14.34
N SER A 135 6.66 -17.13 -15.66
CA SER A 135 7.73 -17.40 -16.63
C SER A 135 8.50 -16.18 -17.13
N TRP A 136 7.83 -15.12 -17.58
CA TRP A 136 8.53 -14.06 -18.35
C TRP A 136 9.26 -13.02 -17.48
N LEU A 137 8.76 -12.73 -16.27
CA LEU A 137 9.44 -11.81 -15.36
C LEU A 137 10.69 -12.42 -14.72
N ARG A 138 10.73 -13.73 -14.46
CA ARG A 138 11.97 -14.39 -13.98
C ARG A 138 13.07 -14.34 -15.04
N SER A 139 12.75 -14.39 -16.33
CA SER A 139 13.72 -14.20 -17.42
C SER A 139 14.27 -12.77 -17.49
N LEU A 140 13.50 -11.75 -17.07
CA LEU A 140 13.97 -10.37 -16.94
C LEU A 140 14.64 -10.07 -15.58
N PHE A 141 14.55 -10.98 -14.61
CA PHE A 141 15.16 -10.90 -13.28
C PHE A 141 16.36 -11.84 -13.09
N ALA A 142 16.56 -12.78 -14.00
CA ALA A 142 17.79 -13.56 -14.09
C ALA A 142 18.85 -12.64 -14.71
N GLU A 143 19.94 -12.43 -13.97
CA GLU A 143 21.15 -11.74 -14.43
C GLU A 143 21.07 -10.19 -14.50
N GLY A 144 21.23 -9.57 -13.33
CA GLY A 144 22.14 -8.42 -13.24
C GLY A 144 21.56 -7.00 -13.38
N TRP A 145 20.25 -6.80 -13.32
CA TRP A 145 19.69 -5.45 -13.54
C TRP A 145 19.40 -4.70 -12.23
N ALA A 146 20.34 -3.82 -11.84
CA ALA A 146 20.22 -2.75 -10.83
C ALA A 146 19.23 -1.64 -11.28
N VAL A 147 18.04 -2.05 -11.72
CA VAL A 147 17.08 -1.17 -12.37
C VAL A 147 16.32 -0.39 -11.32
N SER A 148 16.43 0.93 -11.41
CA SER A 148 15.64 1.85 -10.61
C SER A 148 14.15 1.46 -10.62
N SER A 149 13.45 1.63 -9.49
CA SER A 149 12.02 1.32 -9.34
C SER A 149 11.09 1.95 -10.39
N ARG A 150 11.57 2.96 -11.13
CA ARG A 150 10.84 3.67 -12.19
C ARG A 150 10.87 2.95 -13.54
N ALA A 151 12.02 2.44 -13.95
CA ALA A 151 12.15 1.72 -15.23
C ALA A 151 11.40 0.38 -15.19
N ARG A 152 11.42 -0.34 -14.05
CA ARG A 152 10.57 -1.51 -13.83
C ARG A 152 9.08 -1.21 -14.05
N ARG A 153 8.59 -0.07 -13.54
CA ARG A 153 7.18 0.35 -13.71
C ARG A 153 6.84 0.72 -15.16
N LEU A 154 7.77 1.34 -15.88
CA LEU A 154 7.58 1.62 -17.31
C LEU A 154 7.46 0.32 -18.12
N LEU A 155 8.31 -0.68 -17.82
CA LEU A 155 8.22 -2.00 -18.45
C LEU A 155 6.90 -2.70 -18.12
N ILE A 156 6.44 -2.68 -16.86
CA ILE A 156 5.13 -3.23 -16.50
C ILE A 156 4.00 -2.53 -17.27
N LEU A 157 4.06 -1.20 -17.41
CA LEU A 157 3.04 -0.45 -18.15
C LEU A 157 3.04 -0.78 -19.65
N LEU A 158 4.22 -0.98 -20.25
CA LEU A 158 4.40 -1.32 -21.67
C LEU A 158 3.97 -2.76 -21.98
N PHE A 159 4.45 -3.72 -21.18
CA PHE A 159 4.32 -5.15 -21.46
C PHE A 159 3.10 -5.78 -20.76
N ASN A 160 2.69 -5.28 -19.59
CA ASN A 160 1.62 -5.88 -18.79
C ASN A 160 0.61 -4.86 -18.26
N ARG A 161 -0.06 -4.19 -19.19
CA ARG A 161 -1.06 -3.14 -18.93
C ARG A 161 -2.19 -3.48 -17.94
N ARG A 162 -2.55 -4.76 -17.79
CA ARG A 162 -3.62 -5.24 -16.88
C ARG A 162 -3.14 -5.60 -15.49
N ASP A 163 -1.83 -5.56 -15.26
CA ASP A 163 -1.19 -6.03 -14.03
C ASP A 163 -0.93 -4.90 -13.02
N ILE A 164 -1.89 -4.00 -12.95
CA ILE A 164 -1.90 -2.87 -12.05
C ILE A 164 -3.17 -2.98 -11.24
N PHE A 165 -3.03 -3.32 -9.96
CA PHE A 165 -4.15 -3.37 -9.03
C PHE A 165 -4.17 -2.11 -8.16
N VAL A 166 -5.26 -1.35 -8.21
CA VAL A 166 -5.46 -0.14 -7.42
C VAL A 166 -6.54 -0.42 -6.38
N GLN A 167 -6.20 -0.20 -5.11
CA GLN A 167 -7.11 -0.44 -4.00
C GLN A 167 -7.36 0.86 -3.24
N PHE A 168 -8.61 1.31 -3.28
CA PHE A 168 -9.10 2.35 -2.39
C PHE A 168 -9.53 1.70 -1.08
N GLY A 169 -9.04 2.22 0.03
CA GLY A 169 -9.44 1.77 1.35
C GLY A 169 -10.70 2.46 1.82
N VAL A 170 -11.22 1.97 2.94
CA VAL A 170 -12.34 2.57 3.66
C VAL A 170 -12.03 4.05 3.96
N PRO A 171 -12.89 4.98 3.51
CA PRO A 171 -12.80 6.39 3.89
C PRO A 171 -12.89 6.55 5.41
N MET A 172 -12.10 7.46 5.97
CA MET A 172 -12.10 7.73 7.39
C MET A 172 -12.45 9.19 7.62
N ALA A 173 -13.36 9.48 8.55
CA ALA A 173 -13.64 10.85 8.98
C ALA A 173 -12.38 11.45 9.61
N TRP A 174 -11.69 12.33 8.89
CA TRP A 174 -10.37 12.81 9.31
C TRP A 174 -10.49 13.73 10.52
N ARG A 175 -11.53 14.56 10.57
CA ARG A 175 -11.83 15.44 11.70
C ARG A 175 -11.93 14.66 13.02
N GLU A 176 -12.62 13.52 13.04
CA GLU A 176 -12.76 12.69 14.26
C GLU A 176 -11.41 12.16 14.75
N ILE A 177 -10.52 11.77 13.82
CA ILE A 177 -9.18 11.30 14.16
C ILE A 177 -8.36 12.42 14.79
N VAL A 178 -8.50 13.65 14.28
CA VAL A 178 -7.78 14.83 14.76
C VAL A 178 -8.32 15.32 16.10
N ARG A 179 -9.64 15.44 16.26
CA ARG A 179 -10.30 15.89 17.50
C ARG A 179 -10.11 14.93 18.68
N ALA A 180 -9.92 13.64 18.41
CA ALA A 180 -9.61 12.66 19.44
C ALA A 180 -8.27 12.91 20.16
N THR A 181 -7.53 13.98 19.81
CA THR A 181 -6.22 14.28 20.35
C THR A 181 -6.02 15.79 20.56
N ALA A 182 -5.63 16.18 21.78
CA ALA A 182 -5.48 17.60 22.16
C ALA A 182 -4.22 18.28 21.59
N SER A 183 -3.23 17.53 21.09
CA SER A 183 -2.00 18.10 20.50
C SER A 183 -1.93 17.79 19.01
N GLU A 184 -1.68 18.82 18.20
CA GLU A 184 -1.41 18.72 16.75
C GLU A 184 -0.37 17.63 16.45
N SER A 185 0.74 17.62 17.19
CA SER A 185 1.83 16.65 17.00
C SER A 185 1.41 15.21 17.24
N LEU A 186 0.46 14.98 18.17
CA LEU A 186 -0.06 13.66 18.50
C LEU A 186 -1.13 13.25 17.47
N ALA A 187 -1.98 14.17 17.02
CA ALA A 187 -2.96 13.94 15.95
C ALA A 187 -2.25 13.46 14.67
N THR A 188 -1.20 14.16 14.25
CA THR A 188 -0.37 13.77 13.11
C THR A 188 0.23 12.37 13.24
N ARG A 189 0.79 12.04 14.42
CA ARG A 189 1.36 10.70 14.67
C ARG A 189 0.28 9.61 14.65
N ARG A 190 -0.89 9.90 15.22
CA ARG A 190 -2.05 8.99 15.28
C ARG A 190 -2.57 8.69 13.89
N THR A 191 -2.85 9.73 13.08
CA THR A 191 -3.27 9.58 11.69
C THR A 191 -2.24 8.79 10.88
N ALA A 192 -0.95 9.12 11.03
CA ALA A 192 0.12 8.40 10.34
C ALA A 192 0.18 6.91 10.76
N ARG A 193 -0.02 6.59 12.04
CA ARG A 193 -0.07 5.21 12.54
C ARG A 193 -1.26 4.46 11.97
N LEU A 194 -2.44 5.08 11.95
CA LEU A 194 -3.66 4.49 11.39
C LEU A 194 -3.48 4.17 9.89
N LEU A 195 -2.95 5.12 9.12
CA LEU A 195 -2.63 4.92 7.70
C LEU A 195 -1.66 3.76 7.49
N ARG A 196 -0.61 3.63 8.32
CA ARG A 196 0.32 2.48 8.22
C ARG A 196 -0.39 1.14 8.41
N VAL A 197 -1.32 1.06 9.35
CA VAL A 197 -2.12 -0.17 9.57
C VAL A 197 -3.01 -0.44 8.34
N LYS A 198 -3.70 0.58 7.81
CA LYS A 198 -4.54 0.44 6.62
C LYS A 198 -3.73 -0.02 5.40
N PHE A 199 -2.57 0.60 5.14
CA PHE A 199 -1.69 0.18 4.05
C PHE A 199 -1.13 -1.23 4.23
N ARG A 200 -0.78 -1.63 5.47
CA ARG A 200 -0.35 -3.00 5.75
C ARG A 200 -1.48 -4.00 5.47
N ASN A 201 -2.69 -3.71 5.94
CA ASN A 201 -3.84 -4.60 5.73
C ASN A 201 -4.21 -4.69 4.25
N GLN A 202 -4.17 -3.58 3.51
CA GLN A 202 -4.34 -3.57 2.05
C GLN A 202 -3.26 -4.41 1.37
N LYS A 203 -1.99 -4.27 1.77
CA LYS A 203 -0.89 -5.09 1.24
C LYS A 203 -1.15 -6.58 1.49
N VAL A 204 -1.55 -6.96 2.70
CA VAL A 204 -1.85 -8.35 3.07
C VAL A 204 -3.05 -8.89 2.29
N ALA A 205 -4.13 -8.12 2.18
CA ALA A 205 -5.31 -8.52 1.39
C ALA A 205 -5.01 -8.62 -0.11
N ALA A 206 -4.08 -7.81 -0.62
CA ALA A 206 -3.70 -7.81 -2.02
C ALA A 206 -2.69 -8.93 -2.36
N LEU A 207 -1.60 -9.02 -1.59
CA LEU A 207 -0.44 -9.86 -1.92
C LEU A 207 -0.38 -11.16 -1.09
N GLY A 208 -1.30 -11.33 -0.15
CA GLY A 208 -1.16 -12.31 0.92
C GLY A 208 -0.30 -11.78 2.07
N PRO A 209 -0.33 -12.45 3.23
CA PRO A 209 0.59 -12.14 4.33
C PRO A 209 2.03 -12.22 3.83
N ASP A 210 2.91 -11.40 4.41
CA ASP A 210 4.33 -11.39 4.08
C ASP A 210 4.96 -12.70 4.60
N LEU A 211 4.77 -13.80 3.86
CA LEU A 211 5.34 -15.13 4.13
C LEU A 211 6.82 -15.16 3.75
N SER A 212 7.52 -14.04 3.90
CA SER A 212 8.89 -13.86 3.41
C SER A 212 9.92 -14.74 4.11
N HIS A 213 9.54 -15.54 5.11
CA HIS A 213 10.31 -16.71 5.47
C HIS A 213 9.37 -17.90 5.70
N ARG A 214 9.34 -18.84 4.74
CA ARG A 214 8.98 -20.26 4.98
C ARG A 214 9.50 -20.74 6.35
N ARG A 215 10.70 -20.31 6.74
CA ARG A 215 11.31 -20.53 8.06
C ARG A 215 10.49 -19.98 9.24
N THR A 216 9.91 -18.79 9.13
CA THR A 216 9.11 -18.17 10.20
C THR A 216 7.77 -18.87 10.37
N LEU A 217 7.08 -19.24 9.29
CA LEU A 217 5.85 -20.05 9.38
C LEU A 217 6.11 -21.41 10.01
N VAL A 218 7.14 -22.11 9.53
CA VAL A 218 7.54 -23.41 10.08
C VAL A 218 7.90 -23.27 11.55
N GLY A 219 8.64 -22.22 11.92
CA GLY A 219 8.95 -21.90 13.31
C GLY A 219 7.69 -21.67 14.16
N GLN A 220 6.73 -20.89 13.67
CA GLN A 220 5.48 -20.60 14.38
C GLN A 220 4.60 -21.85 14.59
N ILE A 221 4.52 -22.72 13.57
CA ILE A 221 3.79 -24.00 13.66
C ILE A 221 4.44 -24.89 14.73
N LEU A 222 5.76 -25.04 14.66
CA LEU A 222 6.52 -25.87 15.61
C LEU A 222 6.51 -25.30 17.03
N SER A 223 6.38 -23.98 17.20
CA SER A 223 6.28 -23.34 18.52
C SER A 223 4.85 -23.26 19.08
N SER A 224 3.85 -23.73 18.34
CA SER A 224 2.46 -23.68 18.80
C SER A 224 2.23 -24.68 19.94
N ALA A 225 1.45 -24.29 20.96
CA ALA A 225 1.25 -25.10 22.16
C ALA A 225 0.71 -26.50 21.85
N GLN A 226 -0.17 -26.62 20.85
CA GLN A 226 -0.74 -27.89 20.40
C GLN A 226 0.32 -28.81 19.78
N VAL A 227 1.21 -28.27 18.94
CA VAL A 227 2.26 -29.04 18.28
C VAL A 227 3.34 -29.46 19.29
N THR A 228 3.73 -28.57 20.19
CA THR A 228 4.68 -28.90 21.27
C THR A 228 4.13 -29.99 22.19
N ALA A 229 2.85 -29.93 22.56
CA ALA A 229 2.20 -30.96 23.37
C ALA A 229 2.21 -32.33 22.66
N ALA A 230 1.85 -32.35 21.37
CA ALA A 230 1.86 -33.58 20.56
C ALA A 230 3.28 -34.17 20.40
N ILE A 231 4.31 -33.32 20.25
CA ILE A 231 5.71 -33.76 20.22
C ILE A 231 6.08 -34.42 21.55
N ASN A 232 5.75 -33.79 22.68
CA ASN A 232 6.08 -34.30 24.01
C ASN A 232 5.37 -35.63 24.31
N GLU A 233 4.11 -35.76 23.91
CA GLU A 233 3.33 -37.00 24.06
C GLU A 233 3.95 -38.15 23.25
N ALA A 234 4.32 -37.91 21.98
CA ALA A 234 4.96 -38.92 21.13
C ALA A 234 6.36 -39.33 21.62
N VAL A 235 7.06 -38.43 22.31
CA VAL A 235 8.33 -38.74 22.97
C VAL A 235 8.10 -39.58 24.23
N ALA A 236 7.08 -39.23 25.03
CA ALA A 236 6.69 -40.01 26.21
C ALA A 236 6.23 -41.43 25.85
N SER A 237 5.63 -41.62 24.68
CA SER A 237 5.21 -42.92 24.16
C SER A 237 6.38 -43.78 23.60
N GLY A 238 7.63 -43.38 23.82
CA GLY A 238 8.82 -44.15 23.47
C GLY A 238 9.43 -43.85 22.10
N THR A 239 8.92 -42.85 21.35
CA THR A 239 9.53 -42.47 20.07
C THR A 239 10.75 -41.59 20.31
N PRO A 240 11.90 -41.84 19.64
CA PRO A 240 13.07 -40.98 19.80
C PRO A 240 12.77 -39.52 19.42
N GLN A 241 13.07 -38.58 20.32
CA GLN A 241 12.80 -37.14 20.17
C GLN A 241 13.23 -36.59 18.79
N LYS A 242 14.45 -36.91 18.36
CA LYS A 242 15.00 -36.48 17.06
C LYS A 242 14.15 -36.93 15.87
N ARG A 243 13.46 -38.07 15.97
CA ARG A 243 12.58 -38.61 14.92
C ARG A 243 11.26 -37.85 14.88
N VAL A 244 10.68 -37.57 16.04
CA VAL A 244 9.42 -36.81 16.19
C VAL A 244 9.59 -35.37 15.71
N GLU A 245 10.66 -34.69 16.15
CA GLU A 245 10.96 -33.31 15.72
C GLU A 245 11.16 -33.20 14.21
N ARG A 246 11.88 -34.15 13.61
CA ARG A 246 12.10 -34.18 12.16
C ARG A 246 10.81 -34.45 11.38
N ALA A 247 9.93 -35.31 11.89
CA ALA A 247 8.61 -35.55 11.30
C ALA A 247 7.73 -34.29 11.37
N ALA A 248 7.70 -33.62 12.53
CA ALA A 248 6.97 -32.37 12.72
C ALA A 248 7.50 -31.26 11.78
N GLN A 249 8.83 -31.14 11.64
CA GLN A 249 9.44 -30.16 10.75
C GLN A 249 9.10 -30.42 9.27
N ASN A 250 9.11 -31.69 8.84
CA ASN A 250 8.72 -32.07 7.48
C ASN A 250 7.23 -31.82 7.21
N ALA A 251 6.36 -32.12 8.18
CA ALA A 251 4.93 -31.84 8.09
C ALA A 251 4.64 -30.34 8.02
N ALA A 252 5.28 -29.53 8.89
CA ALA A 252 5.18 -28.08 8.87
C ALA A 252 5.67 -27.50 7.53
N HIS A 253 6.73 -28.07 6.95
CA HIS A 253 7.23 -27.68 5.63
C HIS A 253 6.24 -27.99 4.49
N ARG A 254 5.53 -29.12 4.55
CA ARG A 254 4.48 -29.48 3.58
C ARG A 254 3.26 -28.56 3.68
N ILE A 255 2.81 -28.28 4.91
CA ILE A 255 1.68 -27.35 5.14
C ILE A 255 2.04 -25.95 4.60
N ALA A 256 3.27 -25.50 4.84
CA ALA A 256 3.74 -24.21 4.35
C ALA A 256 3.89 -24.17 2.80
N SER A 257 4.14 -25.30 2.13
CA SER A 257 4.20 -25.34 0.66
C SER A 257 2.81 -25.23 0.03
N ASP A 258 1.79 -25.80 0.65
CA ASP A 258 0.42 -25.75 0.11
C ASP A 258 -0.23 -24.37 0.29
N MET A 259 0.17 -23.61 1.32
CA MET A 259 -0.33 -22.25 1.55
C MET A 259 0.35 -21.15 0.69
N SER A 260 1.39 -21.47 -0.07
CA SER A 260 2.11 -20.50 -0.91
C SER A 260 1.52 -20.33 -2.33
N TYR A 261 0.23 -20.60 -2.50
CA TYR A 261 -0.48 -20.63 -3.79
C TYR A 261 -1.31 -19.37 -4.08
#